data_AF-A0A3N5SIZ0-F1
#
_entry.id   AF-A0A3N5SIZ0-F1
#
_cell.length_a   1.000
_cell.length_b   1.000
_cell.length_c   1.000
_cell.angle_alpha   90.00
_cell.angle_beta   90.00
_cell.angle_gamma   90.00
#
_symmetry.space_group_name_H-M   'P 1'
#
loop_
_entity.id
_entity.type
_entity.pdbx_description
1 polymer ?
#
loop_
_entity_poly.entity_id
_entity_poly.type
_entity_poly.pdbx_seq_one_letter_code
_entity_poly.pdbx_strand_id
1 'polypeptide(L)'
;MKRITDVHLLILALAGIVLFAIIRSSSTASDSSGNLSTSDQSLALRLWLEKSSYDVRELFTSPLPLRDLDMLFVLDPSVDYTPAEAEAVQRWVTQGHTLVVAGSWSRANSLLATFNVTLGHFVYPEKAASLAAPTLILPPFDGLKLRAVAEIESTRRDLVVHLFVQGKPVLAS
;
A
#
# COMPACT_ATOMS: atom_id res chain seq x y z
N MET A 1 -31.10 -15.61 50.35
CA MET A 1 -30.93 -15.50 48.88
C MET A 1 -29.54 -14.94 48.60
N LYS A 2 -28.62 -15.76 48.09
CA LYS A 2 -27.19 -15.44 47.94
C LYS A 2 -27.02 -14.46 46.76
N ARG A 3 -26.39 -13.29 47.01
CA ARG A 3 -25.89 -12.32 46.00
C ARG A 3 -24.73 -12.95 45.19
N ILE A 4 -25.02 -14.00 44.45
CA ILE A 4 -24.18 -14.48 43.36
C ILE A 4 -24.83 -13.90 42.12
N THR A 5 -24.52 -12.66 41.76
CA THR A 5 -25.05 -12.12 40.50
C THR A 5 -24.09 -11.11 39.88
N ASP A 6 -23.78 -9.97 40.50
CA ASP A 6 -23.06 -8.92 39.75
C ASP A 6 -21.58 -9.19 39.51
N VAL A 7 -20.81 -9.60 40.53
CA VAL A 7 -19.35 -9.78 40.36
C VAL A 7 -19.05 -10.96 39.44
N HIS A 8 -19.84 -12.03 39.53
CA HIS A 8 -19.70 -13.18 38.64
C HIS A 8 -20.14 -12.85 37.22
N LEU A 9 -21.22 -12.07 37.03
CA LEU A 9 -21.60 -11.56 35.69
C LEU A 9 -20.51 -10.67 35.10
N LEU A 10 -19.90 -9.80 35.90
CA LEU A 10 -18.85 -8.90 35.45
C LEU A 10 -17.58 -9.66 35.06
N ILE A 11 -17.19 -10.67 35.85
CA ILE A 11 -16.06 -11.55 35.51
C ILE A 11 -16.35 -12.35 34.24
N LEU A 12 -17.58 -12.84 34.05
CA LEU A 12 -17.95 -13.64 32.89
C LEU A 12 -18.05 -12.77 31.63
N ALA A 13 -18.53 -11.54 31.75
CA ALA A 13 -18.53 -10.54 30.68
C ALA A 13 -17.09 -10.12 30.31
N LEU A 14 -16.22 -9.88 31.30
CA LEU A 14 -14.82 -9.54 31.06
C LEU A 14 -14.08 -10.71 30.38
N ALA A 15 -14.29 -11.93 30.84
CA ALA A 15 -13.75 -13.13 30.21
C ALA A 15 -14.25 -13.29 28.77
N GLY A 16 -15.53 -13.01 28.51
CA GLY A 16 -16.10 -13.00 27.17
C GLY A 16 -15.46 -11.95 26.25
N ILE A 17 -15.21 -10.74 26.75
CA ILE A 17 -14.57 -9.66 26.00
C ILE A 17 -13.11 -10.00 25.70
N VAL A 18 -12.37 -10.53 26.67
CA VAL A 18 -10.97 -10.96 26.48
C VAL A 18 -10.90 -12.11 25.48
N LEU A 19 -11.81 -13.10 25.58
CA LEU A 19 -11.87 -14.21 24.63
C LEU A 19 -12.23 -13.72 23.22
N PHE A 20 -13.18 -12.78 23.10
CA PHE A 20 -13.54 -12.17 21.82
C PHE A 20 -12.39 -11.35 21.22
N ALA A 21 -11.63 -10.62 22.05
CA ALA A 21 -10.45 -9.88 21.64
C ALA A 21 -9.32 -10.80 21.17
N ILE A 22 -9.12 -11.95 21.83
CA ILE A 22 -8.14 -12.96 21.42
C ILE A 22 -8.55 -13.58 20.08
N ILE A 23 -9.84 -13.92 19.88
CA ILE A 23 -10.33 -14.46 18.60
C ILE A 23 -10.15 -13.44 17.47
N ARG A 24 -10.41 -12.14 17.73
CA ARG A 24 -10.12 -11.04 16.77
C ARG A 24 -8.62 -10.86 16.50
N SER A 25 -7.77 -11.06 17.51
CA SER A 25 -6.30 -10.93 17.38
C SER A 25 -5.66 -12.18 16.75
N SER A 26 -6.42 -13.28 16.67
CA SER A 26 -6.02 -14.54 16.03
C SER A 26 -6.36 -14.58 14.55
N SER A 27 -6.81 -13.47 13.96
CA SER A 27 -6.55 -13.21 12.54
C SER A 27 -5.05 -13.08 12.39
N THR A 28 -4.37 -14.23 12.35
CA THR A 28 -3.07 -14.38 11.74
C THR A 28 -3.09 -13.51 10.51
N ALA A 29 -2.21 -12.51 10.47
CA ALA A 29 -1.77 -11.95 9.22
C ALA A 29 -1.31 -13.16 8.40
N SER A 30 -2.21 -13.70 7.59
CA SER A 30 -1.82 -14.57 6.51
C SER A 30 -0.76 -13.77 5.77
N ASP A 31 0.36 -14.41 5.47
CA ASP A 31 1.38 -14.01 4.50
C ASP A 31 0.76 -13.90 3.09
N SER A 32 -0.32 -13.15 3.00
CA SER A 32 -0.96 -12.69 1.79
C SER A 32 -0.56 -11.24 1.74
N SER A 33 0.37 -10.92 0.85
CA SER A 33 0.43 -9.61 0.24
C SER A 33 -0.96 -9.34 -0.33
N GLY A 34 -1.83 -8.84 0.54
CA GLY A 34 -3.26 -8.77 0.35
C GLY A 34 -3.51 -7.75 -0.72
N ASN A 35 -4.14 -8.21 -1.80
CA ASN A 35 -4.54 -7.39 -2.91
C ASN A 35 -5.39 -6.23 -2.38
N LEU A 36 -4.85 -5.01 -2.37
CA LEU A 36 -5.49 -3.80 -1.84
C LEU A 36 -6.75 -3.39 -2.64
N SER A 37 -7.03 -4.11 -3.74
CA SER A 37 -8.19 -3.88 -4.61
C SER A 37 -9.52 -4.42 -4.06
N THR A 38 -9.54 -5.15 -2.93
CA THR A 38 -10.83 -5.45 -2.26
C THR A 38 -11.31 -4.24 -1.46
N SER A 39 -12.58 -3.89 -1.60
CA SER A 39 -13.23 -2.72 -0.97
C SER A 39 -12.96 -2.59 0.53
N ASP A 40 -12.73 -3.70 1.22
CA ASP A 40 -12.49 -3.73 2.66
C ASP A 40 -11.05 -3.38 3.05
N GLN A 41 -10.06 -3.65 2.19
CA GLN A 41 -8.64 -3.42 2.50
C GLN A 41 -8.20 -1.98 2.20
N SER A 42 -8.81 -1.33 1.19
CA SER A 42 -8.62 0.10 0.94
C SER A 42 -9.51 0.99 1.82
N LEU A 43 -10.45 0.41 2.59
CA LEU A 43 -11.39 1.15 3.43
C LEU A 43 -10.68 2.07 4.44
N ALA A 44 -9.62 1.59 5.08
CA ALA A 44 -8.86 2.40 6.05
C ALA A 44 -8.22 3.62 5.38
N LEU A 45 -7.64 3.43 4.18
CA LEU A 45 -7.06 4.51 3.38
C LEU A 45 -8.14 5.50 2.94
N ARG A 46 -9.29 4.99 2.47
CA ARG A 46 -10.44 5.80 2.08
C ARG A 46 -10.94 6.66 3.24
N LEU A 47 -11.20 6.07 4.40
CA LEU A 47 -11.67 6.79 5.58
C LEU A 47 -10.66 7.84 6.05
N TRP A 48 -9.36 7.55 5.94
CA TRP A 48 -8.31 8.51 6.27
C TRP A 48 -8.27 9.68 5.28
N LEU A 49 -8.42 9.43 3.98
CA LEU A 49 -8.50 10.45 2.94
C LEU A 49 -9.75 11.32 3.08
N GLU A 50 -10.92 10.71 3.27
CA GLU A 50 -12.18 11.43 3.49
C GLU A 50 -12.11 12.29 4.76
N LYS A 51 -11.54 11.76 5.86
CA LYS A 51 -11.29 12.54 7.09
C LYS A 51 -10.31 13.70 6.87
N SER A 52 -9.42 13.56 5.89
CA SER A 52 -8.48 14.60 5.46
C SER A 52 -9.08 15.57 4.43
N SER A 53 -10.41 15.53 4.24
CA SER A 53 -11.18 16.40 3.32
C SER A 53 -10.96 16.16 1.82
N TYR A 54 -10.48 14.97 1.44
CA TYR A 54 -10.46 14.55 0.03
C TYR A 54 -11.82 13.97 -0.39
N ASP A 55 -12.25 14.28 -1.62
CA ASP A 55 -13.38 13.60 -2.26
C ASP A 55 -12.89 12.29 -2.90
N VAL A 56 -13.22 11.17 -2.26
CA VAL A 56 -12.75 9.84 -2.68
C VAL A 56 -13.85 9.11 -3.43
N ARG A 57 -13.55 8.67 -4.64
CA ARG A 57 -14.43 7.83 -5.46
C ARG A 57 -13.69 6.66 -6.06
N GLU A 58 -14.35 5.51 -6.11
CA GLU A 58 -13.80 4.30 -6.75
C GLU A 58 -14.11 4.32 -8.25
N LEU A 59 -13.12 3.95 -9.06
CA LEU A 59 -13.24 3.93 -10.52
C LEU A 59 -13.22 2.48 -11.02
N PHE A 60 -14.33 2.06 -11.63
CA PHE A 60 -14.49 0.70 -12.18
C PHE A 60 -14.68 0.66 -13.70
N THR A 61 -14.30 1.74 -14.39
CA THR A 61 -14.61 1.92 -15.82
C THR A 61 -13.34 2.03 -16.67
N SER A 62 -13.44 1.53 -17.91
CA SER A 62 -12.46 1.77 -18.98
C SER A 62 -13.20 2.42 -20.16
N PRO A 63 -12.73 3.58 -20.67
CA PRO A 63 -11.53 4.30 -20.25
C PRO A 63 -11.69 4.96 -18.87
N LEU A 64 -10.57 5.17 -18.16
CA LEU A 64 -10.57 5.85 -16.87
C LEU A 64 -11.07 7.29 -17.01
N PRO A 65 -12.06 7.73 -16.20
CA PRO A 65 -12.56 9.09 -16.22
C PRO A 65 -11.61 10.01 -15.43
N LEU A 66 -10.45 10.30 -16.01
CA LEU A 66 -9.39 11.12 -15.37
C LEU A 66 -9.72 12.61 -15.28
N ARG A 67 -10.84 13.04 -15.88
CA ARG A 67 -11.29 14.44 -15.79
C ARG A 67 -11.73 14.72 -14.36
N ASP A 68 -11.35 15.88 -13.85
CA ASP A 68 -11.69 16.37 -12.51
C ASP A 68 -11.08 15.57 -11.35
N LEU A 69 -10.01 14.81 -11.60
CA LEU A 69 -9.23 14.13 -10.57
C LEU A 69 -7.89 14.82 -10.35
N ASP A 70 -7.54 15.04 -9.08
CA ASP A 70 -6.21 15.55 -8.70
C ASP A 70 -5.21 14.42 -8.43
N MET A 71 -5.71 13.29 -7.94
CA MET A 71 -4.91 12.12 -7.58
C MET A 71 -5.58 10.82 -8.03
N LEU A 72 -4.76 9.85 -8.45
CA LEU A 72 -5.17 8.50 -8.82
C LEU A 72 -4.36 7.50 -8.00
N PHE A 73 -5.07 6.66 -7.25
CA PHE A 73 -4.49 5.52 -6.53
C PHE A 73 -4.78 4.24 -7.31
N VAL A 74 -3.73 3.58 -7.80
CA VAL A 74 -3.79 2.25 -8.43
C VAL A 74 -3.27 1.25 -7.41
N LEU A 75 -4.20 0.53 -6.78
CA LEU A 75 -3.92 -0.37 -5.67
C LEU A 75 -4.10 -1.84 -6.11
N ASP A 76 -2.99 -2.55 -6.14
CA ASP A 76 -2.79 -3.92 -6.64
C ASP A 76 -3.64 -4.25 -7.88
N PRO A 77 -3.30 -3.67 -9.04
CA PRO A 77 -4.11 -3.79 -10.24
C PRO A 77 -4.32 -5.26 -10.60
N SER A 78 -5.57 -5.67 -10.84
CA SER A 78 -5.91 -7.08 -11.13
C SER A 78 -5.75 -7.44 -12.62
N VAL A 79 -5.57 -6.44 -13.48
CA VAL A 79 -5.36 -6.56 -14.93
C VAL A 79 -4.28 -5.57 -15.37
N ASP A 80 -3.61 -5.89 -16.48
CA ASP A 80 -2.61 -4.99 -17.06
C ASP A 80 -3.30 -3.82 -17.76
N TYR A 81 -2.68 -2.64 -17.67
CA TYR A 81 -3.11 -1.46 -18.42
C TYR A 81 -2.74 -1.61 -19.90
N THR A 82 -3.66 -1.23 -20.78
CA THR A 82 -3.34 -1.14 -22.21
C THR A 82 -2.36 0.01 -22.46
N PRO A 83 -1.57 -0.03 -23.55
CA PRO A 83 -0.67 1.07 -23.90
C PRO A 83 -1.38 2.43 -23.98
N ALA A 84 -2.59 2.46 -24.54
CA ALA A 84 -3.39 3.68 -24.65
C ALA A 84 -3.85 4.23 -23.29
N GLU A 85 -4.20 3.36 -22.34
CA GLU A 85 -4.55 3.77 -20.98
C GLU A 85 -3.32 4.29 -20.22
N ALA A 86 -2.18 3.59 -20.32
CA ALA A 86 -0.94 4.02 -19.69
C ALA A 86 -0.48 5.39 -20.21
N GLU A 87 -0.55 5.64 -21.53
CA GLU A 87 -0.28 6.95 -22.13
C GLU A 87 -1.28 8.04 -21.70
N ALA A 88 -2.56 7.69 -21.51
CA ALA A 88 -3.54 8.63 -20.99
C ALA A 88 -3.21 9.06 -19.55
N VAL A 89 -2.84 8.10 -18.69
CA VAL A 89 -2.40 8.38 -17.32
C VAL A 89 -1.10 9.18 -17.31
N GLN A 90 -0.14 8.86 -18.19
CA GLN A 90 1.12 9.61 -18.32
C GLN A 90 0.89 11.08 -18.67
N ARG A 91 0.02 11.35 -19.66
CA ARG A 91 -0.34 12.72 -20.05
C ARG A 91 -1.02 13.46 -18.91
N TRP A 92 -1.92 12.80 -18.20
CA TRP A 92 -2.59 13.37 -17.03
C TRP A 92 -1.57 13.71 -15.92
N VAL A 93 -0.63 12.82 -15.57
CA VAL A 93 0.46 13.15 -14.62
C VAL A 93 1.30 14.33 -15.11
N THR A 94 1.59 14.40 -16.42
CA THR A 94 2.38 15.50 -17.01
C THR A 94 1.65 16.85 -16.93
N GLN A 95 0.33 16.86 -16.78
CA GLN A 95 -0.47 18.06 -16.54
C GLN A 95 -0.40 18.57 -15.09
N GLY A 96 0.32 17.89 -14.20
CA GLY A 96 0.53 18.29 -12.81
C GLY A 96 -0.26 17.48 -11.79
N HIS A 97 -0.95 16.43 -12.22
CA HIS A 97 -1.69 15.53 -11.34
C HIS A 97 -0.79 14.43 -10.74
N THR A 98 -1.28 13.75 -9.69
CA THR A 98 -0.47 12.76 -8.95
C THR A 98 -0.95 11.32 -9.13
N LEU A 99 -0.05 10.43 -9.56
CA LEU A 99 -0.28 9.00 -9.61
C LEU A 99 0.41 8.29 -8.44
N VAL A 100 -0.33 7.48 -7.70
CA VAL A 100 0.18 6.58 -6.67
C VAL A 100 -0.06 5.14 -7.11
N VAL A 101 0.99 4.34 -7.22
CA VAL A 101 0.91 2.92 -7.59
C VAL A 101 1.44 2.08 -6.44
N ALA A 102 0.64 1.12 -5.98
CA ALA A 102 1.04 0.11 -5.02
C ALA A 102 0.55 -1.24 -5.50
N GLY A 103 1.37 -2.30 -5.44
CA GLY A 103 0.94 -3.62 -5.90
C GLY A 103 2.09 -4.51 -6.35
N SER A 104 1.72 -5.64 -6.96
CA SER A 104 2.71 -6.57 -7.52
C SER A 104 3.57 -5.95 -8.64
N TRP A 105 4.86 -6.30 -8.66
CA TRP A 105 5.87 -5.76 -9.58
C TRP A 105 5.48 -5.92 -11.05
N SER A 106 4.93 -7.07 -11.44
CA SER A 106 4.64 -7.39 -12.84
C SER A 106 3.52 -6.53 -13.41
N ARG A 107 2.42 -6.38 -12.67
CA ARG A 107 1.23 -5.65 -13.14
C ARG A 107 1.43 -4.14 -13.04
N ALA A 108 2.13 -3.68 -12.01
CA ALA A 108 2.51 -2.28 -11.90
C ALA A 108 3.37 -1.81 -13.09
N ASN A 109 4.21 -2.68 -13.67
CA ASN A 109 5.03 -2.34 -14.84
C ASN A 109 4.22 -2.00 -16.09
N SER A 110 2.99 -2.51 -16.25
CA SER A 110 2.11 -2.12 -17.36
C SER A 110 1.80 -0.62 -17.38
N LEU A 111 1.85 0.02 -16.20
CA LEU A 111 1.67 1.45 -16.03
C LEU A 111 3.01 2.19 -15.87
N LEU A 112 3.93 1.67 -15.07
CA LEU A 112 5.18 2.37 -14.72
C LEU A 112 6.14 2.53 -15.91
N ALA A 113 6.13 1.57 -16.85
CA ALA A 113 7.07 1.58 -17.98
C ALA A 113 6.97 2.85 -18.84
N THR A 114 5.77 3.44 -18.97
CA THR A 114 5.57 4.71 -19.71
C THR A 114 6.31 5.87 -19.04
N PHE A 115 6.60 5.77 -17.74
CA PHE A 115 7.37 6.76 -16.99
C PHE A 115 8.87 6.47 -16.99
N ASN A 116 9.38 5.57 -17.85
CA ASN A 116 10.76 5.08 -17.83
C ASN A 116 11.17 4.51 -16.46
N VAL A 117 10.24 3.91 -15.74
CA VAL A 117 10.45 3.21 -14.46
C VAL A 117 9.94 1.80 -14.60
N THR A 118 10.75 0.82 -14.22
CA THR A 118 10.35 -0.59 -14.21
C THR A 118 10.76 -1.22 -12.88
N LEU A 119 9.96 -2.18 -12.43
CA LEU A 119 10.22 -3.00 -11.27
C LEU A 119 10.78 -4.33 -11.74
N GLY A 120 12.07 -4.54 -11.52
CA GLY A 120 12.73 -5.81 -11.76
C GLY A 120 12.36 -6.80 -10.66
N HIS A 121 12.03 -8.04 -11.02
CA HIS A 121 11.81 -9.09 -10.03
C HIS A 121 13.14 -9.45 -9.38
N PHE A 122 13.30 -9.08 -8.11
CA PHE A 122 14.48 -9.39 -7.35
C PHE A 122 14.09 -9.70 -5.90
N VAL A 123 14.35 -10.93 -5.47
CA VAL A 123 14.11 -11.34 -4.08
C VAL A 123 15.44 -11.28 -3.34
N TYR A 124 15.63 -10.22 -2.56
CA TYR A 124 16.67 -10.25 -1.55
C TYR A 124 16.19 -11.08 -0.35
N PRO A 125 16.99 -12.03 0.18
CA PRO A 125 16.75 -12.54 1.52
C PRO A 125 16.77 -11.36 2.49
N GLU A 126 16.04 -11.44 3.60
CA GLU A 126 15.91 -10.35 4.59
C GLU A 126 17.26 -9.66 4.85
N LYS A 127 17.37 -8.41 4.42
CA LYS A 127 18.56 -7.60 4.57
C LYS A 127 18.19 -6.27 5.21
N ALA A 128 19.17 -5.69 5.90
CA ALA A 128 19.03 -4.34 6.42
C ALA A 128 18.86 -3.39 5.23
N ALA A 129 17.72 -2.71 5.19
CA ALA A 129 17.53 -1.59 4.28
C ALA A 129 18.25 -0.36 4.83
N SER A 130 18.83 0.43 3.92
CA SER A 130 19.32 1.77 4.24
C SER A 130 18.30 2.80 3.78
N LEU A 131 17.94 3.73 4.67
CA LEU A 131 17.06 4.84 4.36
C LEU A 131 17.82 5.87 3.51
N ALA A 132 17.17 6.41 2.49
CA ALA A 132 17.73 7.48 1.66
C ALA A 132 16.95 8.79 1.73
N ALA A 133 15.74 8.77 2.30
CA ALA A 133 14.92 9.95 2.47
C ALA A 133 14.94 10.45 3.92
N PRO A 134 15.20 11.75 4.19
CA PRO A 134 15.18 12.30 5.54
C PRO A 134 13.78 12.27 6.18
N THR A 135 12.73 12.11 5.39
CA THR A 135 11.35 11.93 5.86
C THR A 135 11.12 10.64 6.65
N LEU A 136 12.05 9.68 6.56
CA LEU A 136 12.00 8.41 7.29
C LEU A 136 12.90 8.41 8.55
N ILE A 137 13.40 9.57 8.99
CA ILE A 137 14.19 9.69 10.22
C ILE A 137 13.27 9.74 11.46
N LEU A 138 12.00 10.11 11.29
CA LEU A 138 11.03 10.27 12.38
C LEU A 138 9.66 9.65 11.99
N PRO A 139 9.31 8.47 12.54
CA PRO A 139 10.10 7.65 13.47
C PRO A 139 11.35 7.04 12.79
N PRO A 140 12.44 6.79 13.52
CA PRO A 140 13.66 6.24 12.93
C PRO A 140 13.45 4.78 12.52
N PHE A 141 13.58 4.50 11.24
CA PHE A 141 13.48 3.14 10.67
C PHE A 141 14.85 2.45 10.51
N ASP A 142 15.82 2.76 11.38
CA ASP A 142 17.16 2.21 11.32
C ASP A 142 17.17 0.69 11.54
N GLY A 143 17.91 -0.03 10.69
CA GLY A 143 18.08 -1.48 10.82
C GLY A 143 16.84 -2.31 10.47
N LEU A 144 15.86 -1.74 9.78
CA LEU A 144 14.67 -2.47 9.35
C LEU A 144 15.08 -3.62 8.43
N LYS A 145 14.75 -4.85 8.87
CA LYS A 145 14.85 -6.04 8.04
C LYS A 145 13.62 -6.06 7.16
N LEU A 146 13.82 -5.77 5.89
CA LEU A 146 12.76 -5.79 4.89
C LEU A 146 13.03 -6.92 3.92
N ARG A 147 11.95 -7.56 3.50
CA ARG A 147 11.95 -8.34 2.28
C ARG A 147 11.74 -7.38 1.12
N ALA A 148 12.82 -7.06 0.42
CA ALA A 148 12.72 -6.37 -0.85
C ALA A 148 12.26 -7.36 -1.92
N VAL A 149 11.12 -7.06 -2.54
CA VAL A 149 10.48 -7.91 -3.55
C VAL A 149 10.70 -7.42 -4.97
N ALA A 150 11.12 -6.17 -5.12
CA ALA A 150 11.45 -5.60 -6.42
C ALA A 150 12.57 -4.55 -6.33
N GLU A 151 13.42 -4.56 -7.35
CA GLU A 151 14.40 -3.50 -7.62
C GLU A 151 13.78 -2.45 -8.55
N ILE A 152 14.04 -1.18 -8.30
CA ILE A 152 13.58 -0.08 -9.16
C ILE A 152 14.64 0.16 -10.23
N GLU A 153 14.31 -0.11 -11.48
CA GLU A 153 15.14 0.16 -12.64
C GLU A 153 14.63 1.40 -13.37
N SER A 154 15.52 2.36 -13.62
CA SER A 154 15.15 3.57 -14.35
C SER A 154 16.35 4.30 -14.92
N THR A 155 16.13 5.01 -16.01
CA THR A 155 17.09 5.96 -16.61
C THR A 155 16.86 7.40 -16.12
N ARG A 156 15.83 7.64 -15.30
CA ARG A 156 15.48 8.97 -14.77
C ARG A 156 16.50 9.45 -13.75
N ARG A 157 16.72 10.77 -13.73
CA ARG A 157 17.62 11.45 -12.79
C ARG A 157 16.88 12.22 -11.69
N ASP A 158 15.57 12.33 -11.84
CA ASP A 158 14.64 13.05 -10.96
C ASP A 158 13.87 12.10 -10.03
N LEU A 159 14.38 10.87 -9.84
CA LEU A 159 13.80 9.91 -8.91
C LEU A 159 14.23 10.19 -7.47
N VAL A 160 13.25 10.29 -6.58
CA VAL A 160 13.46 10.33 -5.14
C VAL A 160 13.26 8.93 -4.56
N VAL A 161 14.35 8.26 -4.25
CA VAL A 161 14.35 6.90 -3.69
C VAL A 161 14.36 6.99 -2.17
N HIS A 162 13.49 6.21 -1.52
CA HIS A 162 13.35 6.21 -0.08
C HIS A 162 14.12 5.07 0.60
N LEU A 163 14.27 3.94 -0.09
CA LEU A 163 14.87 2.71 0.43
C LEU A 163 15.89 2.14 -0.55
N PHE A 164 17.04 1.73 0.00
CA PHE A 164 18.06 1.00 -0.73
C PHE A 164 18.38 -0.33 -0.03
N VAL A 165 18.67 -1.35 -0.81
CA VAL A 165 19.25 -2.61 -0.34
C VAL A 165 20.52 -2.87 -1.15
N GLN A 166 21.66 -2.98 -0.47
CA GLN A 166 22.98 -3.13 -1.12
C GLN A 166 23.28 -2.06 -2.19
N GLY A 167 22.83 -0.82 -1.95
CA GLY A 167 23.04 0.30 -2.88
C GLY A 167 22.11 0.31 -4.10
N LYS A 168 21.16 -0.63 -4.20
CA LYS A 168 20.13 -0.64 -5.25
C LYS A 168 18.81 -0.08 -4.70
N PRO A 169 18.10 0.77 -5.46
CA PRO A 169 16.81 1.30 -5.06
C PRO A 169 15.77 0.16 -5.08
N VAL A 170 14.96 0.04 -4.04
CA VAL A 170 14.01 -1.08 -3.90
C VAL A 170 12.61 -0.62 -3.53
N LEU A 171 11.65 -1.46 -3.87
CA LEU A 171 10.29 -1.41 -3.34
C LEU A 171 10.17 -2.44 -2.21
N ALA A 172 9.75 -1.98 -1.04
CA ALA A 172 9.49 -2.83 0.13
C ALA A 172 8.03 -3.32 0.12
N SER A 173 7.82 -4.56 0.58
CA SER A 173 6.50 -5.13 0.85
C SER A 173 6.40 -5.61 2.28
#